data_AF-A0A2G3L717-F1
#
_entry.id   AF-A0A2G3L717-F1
#
_cell.length_a   1.000
_cell.length_b   1.000
_cell.length_c   1.000
_cell.angle_alpha   90.00
_cell.angle_beta   90.00
_cell.angle_gamma   90.00
#
_symmetry.space_group_name_H-M   'P 1'
#
loop_
_entity.id
_entity.type
_entity.pdbx_description
1 polymer ?
#
loop_
_entity_poly.entity_id
_entity_poly.type
_entity_poly.pdbx_seq_one_letter_code
_entity_poly.pdbx_strand_id
1 'polypeptide(L)' 'MLHRTMLKAVLKTLPAAIVLAIASGSAAADPMYPSDSEGFHGYLRAGAGSNTSGGGGSQGCFGLGGNTMKYRLGNECDA' A
#
# COMPACT_ATOMS: atom_id res chain seq x y z
N MET A 1 30.24 28.09 -8.85
CA MET A 1 29.98 27.14 -7.74
C MET A 1 28.53 26.65 -7.71
N LEU A 2 27.54 27.52 -7.93
CA LEU A 2 26.10 27.19 -7.90
C LEU A 2 25.68 26.07 -8.90
N HIS A 3 26.30 26.03 -10.08
CA HIS A 3 26.00 25.01 -11.11
C HIS A 3 26.39 23.58 -10.67
N ARG A 4 27.43 23.45 -9.85
CA ARG A 4 27.93 22.15 -9.37
C ARG A 4 27.11 21.61 -8.20
N THR A 5 26.55 22.49 -7.38
CA THR A 5 25.64 22.12 -6.29
C THR A 5 24.26 21.73 -6.82
N MET A 6 23.75 22.44 -7.83
CA MET A 6 22.52 22.08 -8.53
C MET A 6 22.61 20.70 -9.18
N LEU A 7 23.70 20.41 -9.91
CA LEU A 7 23.89 19.11 -10.57
C LEU A 7 23.94 17.94 -9.57
N LYS A 8 24.58 18.13 -8.40
CA LYS A 8 24.63 17.12 -7.34
C LYS A 8 23.27 16.89 -6.67
N ALA A 9 22.47 17.95 -6.50
CA ALA A 9 21.12 17.83 -5.97
C ALA A 9 20.23 17.01 -6.91
N VAL A 10 20.26 17.31 -8.22
CA VAL A 10 19.51 16.58 -9.25
C VAL A 10 19.92 15.11 -9.31
N LEU A 11 21.21 14.82 -9.27
CA LEU A 11 21.72 13.44 -9.33
C LEU A 11 21.30 12.60 -8.11
N LYS A 12 21.09 13.25 -6.96
CA LYS A 12 20.72 12.58 -5.70
C LYS A 12 19.22 12.32 -5.58
N THR A 13 18.39 13.11 -6.24
CA THR A 13 16.92 12.93 -6.27
C THR A 13 16.45 12.05 -7.43
N LEU A 14 17.28 11.85 -8.44
CA LEU A 14 16.98 11.04 -9.62
C LEU A 14 16.52 9.60 -9.33
N PRO A 15 17.16 8.81 -8.44
CA PRO A 15 16.70 7.44 -8.16
C PRO A 15 15.33 7.41 -7.47
N ALA A 16 15.03 8.38 -6.59
CA ALA A 16 13.72 8.48 -5.95
C ALA A 16 12.61 8.84 -6.96
N ALA A 17 12.91 9.72 -7.92
CA ALA A 17 11.98 10.05 -9.00
C ALA A 17 11.72 8.85 -9.94
N ILE A 18 12.74 8.04 -10.21
CA ILE A 18 12.60 6.82 -11.02
C ILE A 18 11.73 5.78 -10.30
N VAL A 19 11.93 5.55 -9.00
CA VAL A 19 11.10 4.61 -8.21
C VAL A 19 9.64 5.06 -8.17
N LEU A 20 9.39 6.37 -8.00
CA LEU A 20 8.03 6.91 -8.00
C LEU A 20 7.35 6.76 -9.38
N ALA A 21 8.11 6.97 -10.47
CA ALA A 21 7.59 6.79 -11.83
C ALA A 21 7.26 5.32 -12.16
N ILE A 22 8.08 4.36 -11.69
CA ILE A 22 7.82 2.93 -11.88
C ILE A 22 6.60 2.47 -11.07
N ALA A 23 6.40 3.00 -9.86
CA ALA A 23 5.22 2.69 -9.04
C ALA A 23 3.90 3.25 -9.63
N SER A 24 3.98 4.17 -10.61
CA SER A 24 2.83 4.82 -11.24
C SER A 24 2.33 4.08 -12.50
N GLY A 25 3.04 3.04 -12.94
CA GLY A 25 2.91 2.45 -14.27
C GLY A 25 2.22 1.09 -14.32
N SER A 26 0.99 0.97 -13.82
CA SER A 26 0.09 -0.14 -14.21
C SER A 26 -1.34 0.08 -13.71
N ALA A 27 -2.06 0.97 -14.37
CA ALA A 27 -3.52 0.91 -14.40
C ALA A 27 -3.98 1.23 -15.83
N ALA A 28 -3.66 0.33 -16.76
CA ALA A 28 -4.35 0.30 -18.04
C ALA A 28 -5.78 -0.21 -17.74
N ALA A 29 -6.72 0.72 -17.58
CA ALA A 29 -8.13 0.40 -17.64
C ALA A 29 -8.46 0.14 -19.11
N ASP A 30 -8.54 -1.14 -19.50
CA ASP A 30 -9.22 -1.54 -20.74
C ASP A 30 -10.63 -0.93 -20.77
N PRO A 31 -11.23 -0.68 -21.96
CA PRO A 31 -12.61 -0.22 -22.04
C PRO A 31 -13.51 -1.29 -21.41
N MET A 32 -14.04 -0.93 -20.23
CA MET A 32 -15.07 -1.67 -19.50
C MET A 32 -16.20 -2.01 -20.50
N TYR A 33 -16.31 -3.29 -20.82
CA TYR A 33 -16.93 -3.89 -22.00
C TYR A 33 -18.43 -3.51 -22.21
N PRO A 34 -19.00 -3.54 -23.44
CA PRO A 34 -20.43 -3.31 -23.70
C PRO A 34 -21.34 -4.52 -23.40
N SER A 35 -20.83 -5.58 -22.74
CA SER A 35 -21.61 -6.77 -22.37
C SER A 35 -21.19 -7.32 -21.01
N ASP A 36 -21.77 -6.78 -19.95
CA ASP A 36 -21.76 -7.38 -18.61
C ASP A 36 -22.65 -8.63 -18.61
N SER A 37 -22.16 -9.77 -19.11
CA SER A 37 -22.79 -11.06 -18.80
C SER A 37 -22.12 -11.76 -17.62
N GLU A 38 -20.80 -11.56 -17.40
CA GLU A 38 -20.06 -12.15 -16.27
C GLU A 38 -18.94 -11.16 -15.82
N GLY A 39 -19.28 -10.17 -14.97
CA GLY A 39 -18.36 -9.09 -14.58
C GLY A 39 -17.23 -9.53 -13.61
N PHE A 40 -16.25 -8.65 -13.38
CA PHE A 40 -15.28 -8.83 -12.28
C PHE A 40 -15.93 -8.44 -10.94
N HIS A 41 -15.96 -9.39 -9.99
CA HIS A 41 -16.50 -9.20 -8.65
C HIS A 41 -15.51 -9.70 -7.61
N GLY A 42 -15.42 -9.01 -6.47
CA GLY A 42 -14.51 -9.45 -5.42
C GLY A 42 -14.64 -8.65 -4.13
N TYR A 43 -14.02 -9.19 -3.08
CA TYR A 43 -13.81 -8.53 -1.81
C TYR A 43 -12.32 -8.54 -1.51
N LEU A 44 -11.76 -7.36 -1.28
CA LEU A 44 -10.35 -7.22 -0.94
C LEU A 44 -10.23 -6.32 0.29
N ARG A 45 -9.28 -6.70 1.16
CA ARG A 45 -8.84 -5.88 2.28
C ARG A 45 -7.34 -5.96 2.32
N ALA A 46 -6.72 -4.78 2.41
CA ALA A 46 -5.32 -4.66 2.66
C ALA A 46 -5.13 -3.48 3.60
N GLY A 47 -4.17 -3.59 4.50
CA GLY A 47 -3.89 -2.57 5.48
C GLY A 47 -2.44 -2.64 5.93
N ALA A 48 -1.99 -1.54 6.53
CA ALA A 48 -0.73 -1.47 7.23
C ALA A 48 -0.98 -0.85 8.60
N GLY A 49 -0.31 -1.36 9.61
CA GLY A 49 -0.41 -0.87 10.97
C GLY A 49 0.82 -1.26 11.78
N SER A 50 0.99 -0.56 12.89
CA SER A 50 2.05 -0.83 13.84
C SER A 50 1.49 -0.89 15.26
N ASN A 51 2.30 -1.41 16.18
CA ASN A 51 2.02 -1.36 17.60
C ASN A 51 3.09 -0.53 18.34
N THR A 52 2.82 -0.18 19.59
CA THR A 52 3.75 0.59 20.45
C THR A 52 4.60 -0.29 21.38
N SER A 53 4.47 -1.62 21.30
CA SER A 53 5.24 -2.55 22.11
C SER A 53 6.70 -2.59 21.65
N GLY A 54 7.64 -2.74 22.59
CA GLY A 54 9.06 -2.98 22.28
C GLY A 54 9.76 -1.95 21.40
N GLY A 55 9.28 -0.70 21.34
CA GLY A 55 9.84 0.34 20.47
C GLY A 55 9.24 0.40 19.06
N GLY A 56 8.20 -0.39 18.78
CA GLY A 56 7.53 -0.48 17.49
C GLY A 56 7.55 -1.89 16.91
N GLY A 57 6.53 -2.26 16.14
CA GLY A 57 6.43 -3.56 15.47
C GLY A 57 5.18 -3.67 14.61
N SER A 58 4.98 -4.82 13.97
CA SER A 58 3.80 -5.10 13.15
C SER A 58 2.49 -4.94 13.93
N GLN A 59 1.40 -4.58 13.25
CA GLN A 59 0.07 -4.43 13.88
C GLN A 59 -0.29 -5.65 14.74
N GLY A 60 -0.82 -5.39 15.93
CA GLY A 60 -1.43 -6.41 16.79
C GLY A 60 -2.93 -6.49 16.53
N CYS A 61 -3.47 -7.71 16.58
CA CYS A 61 -4.90 -7.97 16.50
C CYS A 61 -5.41 -8.63 17.78
N PHE A 62 -6.56 -8.18 18.27
CA PHE A 62 -7.10 -8.51 19.59
C PHE A 62 -8.43 -9.27 19.47
N GLY A 63 -8.60 -10.33 20.25
CA GLY A 63 -9.81 -11.14 20.32
C GLY A 63 -9.90 -11.88 21.65
N LEU A 64 -11.08 -12.43 21.94
CA LEU A 64 -11.35 -13.12 23.22
C LEU A 64 -10.76 -14.54 23.29
N GLY A 65 -10.08 -14.98 22.22
CA GLY A 65 -9.61 -16.35 22.06
C GLY A 65 -10.75 -17.32 21.67
N GLY A 66 -10.37 -18.54 21.31
CA GLY A 66 -11.31 -19.56 20.84
C GLY A 66 -11.99 -19.22 19.51
N ASN A 67 -13.06 -19.94 19.18
CA ASN A 67 -13.84 -19.74 17.95
C ASN A 67 -14.87 -18.60 18.13
N THR A 68 -14.38 -17.38 18.32
CA THR A 68 -15.21 -16.19 18.55
C THR A 68 -14.90 -15.08 17.55
N MET A 69 -15.88 -14.21 17.31
CA MET A 69 -15.71 -13.04 16.43
C MET A 69 -14.94 -11.93 17.16
N LYS A 70 -14.22 -11.11 16.39
CA LYS A 70 -13.58 -9.88 16.86
C LYS A 70 -14.21 -8.65 16.19
N TYR A 71 -14.29 -7.53 16.92
CA TYR A 71 -14.66 -6.25 16.31
C TYR A 71 -13.60 -5.86 15.29
N ARG A 72 -14.06 -5.44 14.10
CA ARG A 72 -13.23 -5.44 12.89
C ARG A 72 -12.41 -4.17 12.66
N LEU A 73 -12.98 -3.00 12.97
CA LEU A 73 -12.38 -1.71 12.62
C LEU A 73 -11.01 -1.54 13.27
N GLY A 74 -9.95 -1.48 12.46
CA GLY A 74 -8.55 -1.37 12.92
C GLY A 74 -7.99 -2.64 13.57
N ASN A 75 -8.63 -3.79 13.37
CA ASN A 75 -8.30 -5.04 14.06
C ASN A 75 -8.18 -6.24 13.11
N GLU A 76 -7.72 -5.95 11.89
CA GLU A 76 -7.35 -6.91 10.85
C GLU A 76 -5.86 -6.77 10.58
N CYS A 77 -5.13 -7.89 10.59
CA CYS A 77 -3.67 -7.94 10.50
C CYS A 77 -3.22 -8.87 9.37
N ASP A 78 -4.19 -9.29 8.54
CA ASP A 78 -4.06 -10.04 7.31
C ASP A 78 -4.00 -9.09 6.09
N ALA A 79 -3.42 -9.60 5.01
CA ALA A 79 -3.49 -9.07 3.65
C ALA A 79 -3.62 -10.23 2.67
#